data_AF-A0A520FAP8-F1
#
_entry.id   AF-A0A520FAP8-F1
#
_cell.length_a   1.000
_cell.length_b   1.000
_cell.length_c   1.000
_cell.angle_alpha   90.00
_cell.angle_beta   90.00
_cell.angle_gamma   90.00
#
_symmetry.space_group_name_H-M   'P 1'
#
loop_
_entity.id
_entity.type
_entity.pdbx_description
1 polymer ?
#
loop_
_entity_poly.entity_id
_entity_poly.type
_entity_poly.pdbx_seq_one_letter_code
_entity_poly.pdbx_strand_id
1 'polypeptide(L)'
;MTAMWFGLAVIALVGAAALLYIDRSKRDRSGRVRQMWAKAQGYEYRPHDRELVTQFSRAALSKPEFDVALGVVTGVRRGEEFVLFDVEETGTIVAVQRSVGSDVDIDLRPRSTPPPRDEDMQLLGSIGPRVVFATDVDIARRVCDQRMAAFTESIPENLQLLWSEQDWTLGSMPLTSSGRDWDAAIDAVARLSGMLHVLPPVRGSAVYGSRPGGGESVRDRSDPGRPLVQEPRVGPPRNQQSGNVPPRSVEPRSVEPRGVETRSPAADSRPQEATRRPSPPRPDQSGPQATRSVNPVRPVPRPPVSRPIPFDADRRRNQP
;
A
#
# COMPACT_ATOMS: atom_id res chain seq x y z
N MET A 1 -35.23 10.63 -51.09
CA MET A 1 -34.00 10.15 -50.40
C MET A 1 -33.61 11.01 -49.21
N THR A 2 -33.50 12.34 -49.32
CA THR A 2 -33.12 13.24 -48.22
C THR A 2 -33.94 13.07 -46.93
N ALA A 3 -35.28 13.02 -47.00
CA ALA A 3 -36.15 12.86 -45.82
C ALA A 3 -35.85 11.60 -44.98
N MET A 4 -35.40 10.50 -45.61
CA MET A 4 -34.99 9.27 -44.93
C MET A 4 -33.71 9.48 -44.11
N TRP A 5 -32.74 10.21 -44.67
CA TRP A 5 -31.51 10.58 -43.96
C TRP A 5 -31.77 11.54 -42.80
N PHE A 6 -32.70 12.49 -42.94
CA PHE A 6 -33.14 13.34 -41.82
C PHE A 6 -33.81 12.53 -40.71
N GLY A 7 -34.68 11.58 -41.03
CA GLY A 7 -35.28 10.68 -40.03
C GLY A 7 -34.22 9.87 -39.27
N LEU A 8 -33.24 9.30 -39.98
CA LEU A 8 -32.13 8.56 -39.38
C LEU A 8 -31.23 9.48 -38.51
N ALA A 9 -30.97 10.71 -38.95
CA ALA A 9 -30.20 11.69 -38.19
C ALA A 9 -30.92 12.10 -36.89
N VAL A 10 -32.24 12.28 -36.91
CA VAL A 10 -33.03 12.56 -35.70
C VAL A 10 -32.98 11.39 -34.72
N ILE A 11 -33.12 10.15 -35.19
CA ILE A 11 -33.00 8.95 -34.34
C ILE A 11 -31.59 8.85 -33.72
N ALA A 12 -30.54 9.09 -34.52
CA ALA A 12 -29.16 9.10 -34.03
C ALA A 12 -28.92 10.20 -32.98
N LEU A 13 -29.44 11.41 -33.21
CA LEU A 13 -29.33 12.53 -32.26
C LEU A 13 -30.05 12.24 -30.94
N VAL A 14 -31.26 11.69 -30.98
CA VAL A 14 -32.01 11.28 -29.78
C VAL A 14 -31.27 10.17 -29.03
N GLY A 15 -30.71 9.19 -29.74
CA GLY A 15 -29.87 8.14 -29.16
C GLY A 15 -28.62 8.70 -28.46
N ALA A 16 -27.90 9.61 -29.11
CA ALA A 16 -26.73 10.27 -28.54
C ALA A 16 -27.08 11.09 -27.28
N ALA A 17 -28.15 11.88 -27.33
CA ALA A 17 -28.63 12.65 -26.17
C ALA A 17 -29.03 11.74 -24.99
N ALA A 18 -29.70 10.62 -25.26
CA ALA A 18 -30.06 9.63 -24.23
C ALA A 18 -28.82 8.98 -23.60
N LEU A 19 -27.80 8.62 -24.39
CA LEU A 19 -26.54 8.07 -23.90
C LEU A 19 -25.78 9.08 -23.02
N LEU A 20 -25.66 10.34 -23.46
CA LEU A 20 -25.04 11.42 -22.68
C LEU A 20 -25.77 11.66 -21.34
N TYR A 21 -27.11 11.61 -21.34
CA TYR A 21 -27.89 11.74 -20.10
C TYR A 21 -27.66 10.57 -19.14
N ILE A 22 -27.66 9.33 -19.65
CA ILE A 22 -27.36 8.13 -18.84
C ILE A 22 -25.95 8.22 -18.26
N ASP A 23 -24.95 8.59 -19.07
CA ASP A 23 -23.57 8.69 -18.63
C ASP A 23 -23.38 9.78 -17.56
N ARG A 24 -23.88 10.99 -17.81
CA ARG A 24 -23.88 12.08 -16.82
C ARG A 24 -24.55 11.64 -15.50
N SER A 25 -25.68 10.95 -15.58
CA SER A 25 -26.38 10.44 -14.39
C SER A 25 -25.57 9.38 -13.61
N LYS A 26 -24.64 8.67 -14.26
CA LYS A 26 -23.72 7.73 -13.58
C LYS A 26 -22.60 8.49 -12.89
N ARG A 27 -21.96 9.44 -13.59
CA ARG A 27 -20.91 10.33 -13.03
C ARG A 27 -21.42 11.12 -11.80
N ASP A 28 -22.62 11.69 -11.88
CA ASP A 28 -23.25 12.41 -10.77
C ASP A 28 -23.52 11.50 -9.55
N ARG A 29 -23.82 10.21 -9.79
CA ARG A 29 -24.06 9.23 -8.73
C ARG A 29 -22.75 8.75 -8.09
N SER A 30 -21.72 8.42 -8.86
CA SER A 30 -20.41 8.02 -8.31
C SER A 30 -19.77 9.16 -7.53
N GLY A 31 -19.79 10.39 -8.06
CA GLY A 31 -19.30 11.59 -7.38
C GLY A 31 -20.02 11.84 -6.05
N ARG A 32 -21.35 11.69 -6.00
CA ARG A 32 -22.11 11.82 -4.74
C ARG A 32 -21.78 10.73 -3.72
N VAL A 33 -21.63 9.48 -4.16
CA VAL A 33 -21.20 8.38 -3.27
C VAL A 33 -19.82 8.66 -2.69
N ARG A 34 -18.87 9.13 -3.51
CA ARG A 34 -17.54 9.52 -3.06
C ARG A 34 -17.56 10.69 -2.08
N GLN A 35 -18.32 11.74 -2.37
CA GLN A 35 -18.49 12.89 -1.47
C GLN A 35 -19.08 12.47 -0.10
N MET A 36 -20.07 11.58 -0.09
CA MET A 36 -20.65 11.05 1.16
C MET A 36 -19.66 10.20 1.95
N TRP A 37 -18.89 9.33 1.28
CA TRP A 37 -17.84 8.53 1.92
C TRP A 37 -16.74 9.42 2.51
N ALA A 38 -16.21 10.38 1.74
CA ALA A 38 -15.18 11.32 2.19
C ALA A 38 -15.64 12.09 3.44
N LYS A 39 -16.86 12.67 3.39
CA LYS A 39 -17.45 13.37 4.54
C LYS A 39 -17.65 12.46 5.76
N ALA A 40 -18.01 11.19 5.57
CA ALA A 40 -18.18 10.25 6.67
C ALA A 40 -16.85 9.83 7.34
N GLN A 41 -15.74 9.88 6.59
CA GLN A 41 -14.39 9.61 7.11
C GLN A 41 -13.68 10.88 7.64
N GLY A 42 -14.25 12.07 7.42
CA GLY A 42 -13.60 13.35 7.75
C GLY A 42 -12.57 13.82 6.72
N TYR A 43 -12.60 13.27 5.50
CA TYR A 43 -11.75 13.70 4.39
C TYR A 43 -12.37 14.87 3.62
N GLU A 44 -11.54 15.68 2.99
CA GLU A 44 -11.97 16.76 2.10
C GLU A 44 -12.38 16.21 0.73
N TYR A 45 -13.41 16.79 0.10
CA TYR A 45 -13.83 16.44 -1.26
C TYR A 45 -13.86 17.68 -2.15
N ARG A 46 -13.17 17.62 -3.29
CA ARG A 46 -13.16 18.64 -4.35
C ARG A 46 -13.70 18.00 -5.65
N PRO A 47 -14.70 18.60 -6.35
CA PRO A 47 -15.31 17.95 -7.52
C PRO A 47 -14.35 17.66 -8.68
N HIS A 48 -13.33 18.50 -8.85
CA HIS A 48 -12.29 18.36 -9.86
C HIS A 48 -11.02 19.11 -9.45
N ASP A 49 -9.88 18.73 -10.02
CA ASP A 49 -8.58 19.40 -9.93
C ASP A 49 -7.86 19.24 -11.28
N ARG A 50 -7.17 20.28 -11.77
CA ARG A 50 -6.49 20.28 -13.08
C ARG A 50 -4.97 20.17 -12.99
N GLU A 51 -4.40 20.39 -11.81
CA GLU A 51 -2.95 20.38 -11.59
C GLU A 51 -2.50 19.01 -11.06
N LEU A 52 -3.40 18.30 -10.36
CA LEU A 52 -3.10 17.02 -9.72
C LEU A 52 -2.58 15.94 -10.68
N VAL A 53 -3.21 15.75 -11.84
CA VAL A 53 -2.78 14.67 -12.77
C VAL A 53 -1.42 14.98 -13.40
N THR A 54 -1.12 16.26 -13.64
CA THR A 54 0.12 16.72 -14.27
C THR A 54 1.38 16.49 -13.44
N GLN A 55 1.23 16.08 -12.17
CA GLN A 55 2.34 15.70 -11.28
C GLN A 55 2.87 14.28 -11.54
N PHE A 56 2.13 13.47 -12.31
CA PHE A 56 2.45 12.08 -12.59
C PHE A 56 2.68 11.86 -14.08
N SER A 57 3.71 11.09 -14.41
CA SER A 57 4.14 10.85 -15.80
C SER A 57 4.25 9.37 -16.16
N ARG A 58 4.15 8.46 -15.17
CA ARG A 58 4.41 7.02 -15.38
C ARG A 58 3.16 6.15 -15.40
N ALA A 59 3.36 4.91 -15.86
CA ALA A 59 2.46 3.80 -15.63
C ALA A 59 1.02 4.08 -16.15
N ALA A 60 0.01 4.05 -15.28
CA ALA A 60 -1.38 4.32 -15.68
C ALA A 60 -1.63 5.77 -16.14
N LEU A 61 -0.77 6.71 -15.74
CA LEU A 61 -0.89 8.14 -16.03
C LEU A 61 0.07 8.62 -17.13
N SER A 62 0.72 7.69 -17.83
CA SER A 62 1.69 7.97 -18.91
C SER A 62 1.13 8.58 -20.21
N LYS A 63 -0.20 8.81 -20.32
CA LYS A 63 -0.75 9.49 -21.51
C LYS A 63 -0.80 11.01 -21.29
N PRO A 64 -0.35 11.83 -22.25
CA PRO A 64 -0.41 13.30 -22.14
C PRO A 64 -1.82 13.88 -22.26
N GLU A 65 -2.83 13.04 -22.54
CA GLU A 65 -4.24 13.43 -22.70
C GLU A 65 -4.98 13.59 -21.35
N PHE A 66 -4.35 13.25 -20.23
CA PHE A 66 -4.99 13.31 -18.91
C PHE A 66 -4.77 14.66 -18.23
N ASP A 67 -5.77 15.54 -18.30
CA ASP A 67 -5.70 16.94 -17.84
C ASP A 67 -6.58 17.26 -16.61
N VAL A 68 -7.53 16.41 -16.24
CA VAL A 68 -8.45 16.63 -15.11
C VAL A 68 -8.59 15.40 -14.22
N ALA A 69 -8.31 15.58 -12.93
CA ALA A 69 -8.69 14.68 -11.86
C ALA A 69 -10.14 14.98 -11.44
N LEU A 70 -10.99 13.94 -11.37
CA LEU A 70 -12.40 14.06 -11.01
C LEU A 70 -12.70 13.44 -9.64
N GLY A 71 -13.63 14.05 -8.90
CA GLY A 71 -14.05 13.54 -7.58
C GLY A 71 -12.86 13.33 -6.64
N VAL A 72 -12.06 14.37 -6.47
CA VAL A 72 -10.82 14.36 -5.70
C VAL A 72 -11.14 14.32 -4.21
N VAL A 73 -10.51 13.40 -3.49
CA VAL A 73 -10.58 13.29 -2.03
C VAL A 73 -9.18 13.38 -1.45
N THR A 74 -8.97 14.29 -0.51
CA THR A 74 -7.69 14.48 0.20
C THR A 74 -7.88 14.23 1.70
N GLY A 75 -6.91 13.59 2.34
CA GLY A 75 -6.98 13.30 3.76
C GLY A 75 -5.73 12.61 4.31
N VAL A 76 -5.76 12.32 5.61
CA VAL A 76 -4.69 11.60 6.32
C VAL A 76 -5.24 10.29 6.86
N ARG A 77 -4.54 9.17 6.63
CA ARG A 77 -4.94 7.84 7.10
C ARG A 77 -3.73 7.12 7.69
N ARG A 78 -3.83 6.73 8.96
CA ARG A 78 -2.75 6.09 9.75
C ARG A 78 -1.43 6.89 9.81
N GLY A 79 -1.49 8.20 9.58
CA GLY A 79 -0.33 9.10 9.58
C GLY A 79 0.21 9.45 8.20
N GLU A 80 -0.25 8.76 7.14
CA GLU A 80 0.14 9.03 5.77
C GLU A 80 -0.87 9.98 5.09
N GLU A 81 -0.38 10.98 4.35
CA GLU A 81 -1.22 11.84 3.51
C GLU A 81 -1.56 11.14 2.20
N PHE A 82 -2.82 11.19 1.79
CA PHE A 82 -3.28 10.57 0.56
C PHE A 82 -4.22 11.47 -0.25
N VAL A 83 -4.25 11.23 -1.55
CA VAL A 83 -5.22 11.76 -2.48
C VAL A 83 -5.82 10.63 -3.33
N LEU A 84 -7.13 10.66 -3.52
CA LEU A 84 -7.89 9.69 -4.30
C LEU A 84 -8.72 10.44 -5.35
N PHE A 85 -8.60 10.05 -6.62
CA PHE A 85 -9.25 10.74 -7.73
C PHE A 85 -9.57 9.80 -8.89
N ASP A 86 -10.52 10.18 -9.74
CA ASP A 86 -10.77 9.49 -11.01
C ASP A 86 -10.03 10.18 -12.16
N VAL A 87 -9.48 9.38 -13.07
CA VAL A 87 -9.02 9.83 -14.39
C VAL A 87 -9.88 9.14 -15.45
N GLU A 88 -10.42 9.94 -16.36
CA GLU A 88 -11.37 9.47 -17.39
C GLU A 88 -10.74 8.36 -18.25
N GLU A 89 -11.56 7.35 -18.58
CA GLU A 89 -11.18 6.11 -19.29
C GLU A 89 -10.02 5.29 -18.70
N THR A 90 -9.49 5.67 -17.53
CA THR A 90 -8.26 5.09 -16.96
C THR A 90 -8.52 4.32 -15.67
N GLY A 91 -9.15 4.96 -14.69
CA GLY A 91 -9.38 4.34 -13.38
C GLY A 91 -9.53 5.34 -12.24
N THR A 92 -9.89 4.82 -11.08
CA THR A 92 -9.70 5.52 -9.81
C THR A 92 -8.25 5.31 -9.38
N ILE A 93 -7.53 6.40 -9.14
CA ILE A 93 -6.17 6.44 -8.64
C ILE A 93 -6.18 6.77 -7.15
N VAL A 94 -5.32 6.11 -6.40
CA VAL A 94 -4.93 6.50 -5.04
C VAL A 94 -3.44 6.79 -5.06
N ALA A 95 -3.04 7.96 -4.60
CA ALA A 95 -1.65 8.34 -4.39
C ALA A 95 -1.43 8.67 -2.90
N VAL A 96 -0.35 8.15 -2.33
CA VAL A 96 0.09 8.39 -0.95
C VAL A 96 1.44 9.10 -1.03
N GLN A 97 1.56 10.24 -0.35
CA GLN A 97 2.81 11.00 -0.34
C GLN A 97 3.83 10.35 0.61
N ARG A 98 5.10 10.42 0.23
CA ARG A 98 6.24 9.92 0.99
C ARG A 98 6.97 11.11 1.58
N SER A 99 7.40 11.00 2.83
CA SER A 99 8.29 11.99 3.46
C SER A 99 9.67 12.11 2.78
N VAL A 100 10.08 11.08 2.04
CA VAL A 100 11.33 11.04 1.26
C VAL A 100 11.06 10.37 -0.09
N GLY A 101 11.16 11.16 -1.16
CA GLY A 101 11.12 10.67 -2.54
C GLY A 101 12.42 10.02 -3.00
N SER A 102 12.35 9.31 -4.12
CA SER A 102 13.48 8.57 -4.70
C SER A 102 13.60 8.79 -6.21
N ASP A 103 14.83 8.74 -6.73
CA ASP A 103 15.10 8.67 -8.18
C ASP A 103 14.89 7.25 -8.75
N VAL A 104 14.61 6.26 -7.88
CA VAL A 104 14.31 4.88 -8.27
C VAL A 104 12.80 4.66 -8.21
N ASP A 105 12.22 4.45 -9.37
CA ASP A 105 10.80 4.17 -9.55
C ASP A 105 10.59 2.66 -9.70
N ILE A 106 9.53 2.13 -9.11
CA ILE A 106 9.16 0.71 -9.15
C ILE A 106 7.72 0.58 -9.65
N ASP A 107 7.46 -0.36 -10.55
CA ASP A 107 6.13 -0.70 -11.05
C ASP A 107 5.81 -2.18 -10.74
N LEU A 108 4.66 -2.44 -10.13
CA LEU A 108 4.17 -3.74 -9.72
C LEU A 108 2.83 -4.05 -10.40
N ARG A 109 2.90 -4.73 -11.55
CA ARG A 109 1.73 -5.09 -12.36
C ARG A 109 1.36 -6.58 -12.30
N PRO A 110 0.09 -6.95 -12.53
CA PRO A 110 -0.32 -8.34 -12.69
C PRO A 110 0.44 -9.01 -13.84
N ARG A 111 0.73 -10.31 -13.74
CA ARG A 111 1.42 -11.07 -14.81
C ARG A 111 0.66 -11.09 -16.16
N SER A 112 -0.63 -10.81 -16.16
CA SER A 112 -1.47 -10.67 -17.37
C SER A 112 -1.41 -9.29 -18.04
N THR A 113 -0.86 -8.28 -17.37
CA THR A 113 -0.74 -6.92 -17.89
C THR A 113 0.52 -6.81 -18.76
N PRO A 114 0.48 -6.14 -19.94
CA PRO A 114 1.69 -5.92 -20.74
C PRO A 114 2.77 -5.15 -19.96
N PRO A 115 4.05 -5.18 -20.36
CA PRO A 115 5.12 -4.40 -19.74
C PRO A 115 4.85 -2.88 -19.72
N PRO A 116 5.59 -2.10 -18.91
CA PRO A 116 5.60 -0.64 -18.98
C PRO A 116 5.88 -0.14 -20.41
N ARG A 117 5.43 1.08 -20.72
CA ARG A 117 5.76 1.75 -21.99
C ARG A 117 7.04 2.58 -21.87
N ASP A 118 7.38 2.92 -20.64
CA ASP A 118 8.54 3.70 -20.22
C ASP A 118 9.82 2.93 -20.58
N GLU A 119 10.67 3.48 -21.45
CA GLU A 119 11.87 2.79 -21.97
C GLU A 119 12.95 2.57 -20.90
N ASP A 120 12.90 3.33 -19.80
CA ASP A 120 13.81 3.22 -18.66
C ASP A 120 13.44 2.10 -17.68
N MET A 121 12.23 1.53 -17.79
CA MET A 121 11.74 0.47 -16.90
C MET A 121 12.26 -0.93 -17.30
N GLN A 122 13.15 -1.47 -16.47
CA GLN A 122 13.75 -2.79 -16.67
C GLN A 122 13.01 -3.87 -15.87
N LEU A 123 12.85 -5.06 -16.46
CA LEU A 123 12.23 -6.21 -15.80
C LEU A 123 13.12 -6.74 -14.68
N LEU A 124 12.63 -6.68 -13.44
CA LEU A 124 13.29 -7.30 -12.29
C LEU A 124 12.96 -8.79 -12.17
N GLY A 125 11.69 -9.16 -12.36
CA GLY A 125 11.21 -10.54 -12.25
C GLY A 125 9.75 -10.61 -11.78
N SER A 126 9.29 -11.81 -11.37
CA SER A 126 7.97 -11.98 -10.76
C SER A 126 8.05 -12.26 -9.27
N ILE A 127 7.19 -11.59 -8.50
CA ILE A 127 7.05 -11.72 -7.06
C ILE A 127 5.57 -12.04 -6.77
N GLY A 128 5.31 -13.27 -6.33
CA GLY A 128 3.95 -13.79 -6.16
C GLY A 128 3.12 -13.67 -7.46
N PRO A 129 1.90 -13.10 -7.41
CA PRO A 129 1.04 -12.93 -8.59
C PRO A 129 1.46 -11.77 -9.51
N ARG A 130 2.49 -10.99 -9.15
CA ARG A 130 2.91 -9.76 -9.85
C ARG A 130 4.25 -9.89 -10.55
N VAL A 131 4.45 -9.03 -11.54
CA VAL A 131 5.71 -8.77 -12.22
C VAL A 131 6.18 -7.38 -11.81
N VAL A 132 7.46 -7.28 -11.46
CA VAL A 132 8.08 -6.04 -10.99
C VAL A 132 9.03 -5.52 -12.05
N PHE A 133 8.90 -4.22 -12.34
CA PHE A 133 9.82 -3.44 -13.15
C PHE A 133 10.38 -2.30 -12.30
N ALA A 134 11.59 -1.83 -12.63
CA ALA A 134 12.21 -0.69 -11.96
C ALA A 134 13.17 0.05 -12.88
N THR A 135 13.42 1.33 -12.60
CA THR A 135 14.44 2.12 -13.31
C THR A 135 15.87 1.67 -12.97
N ASP A 136 16.10 1.25 -11.73
CA ASP A 136 17.32 0.60 -11.27
C ASP A 136 17.01 -0.75 -10.60
N VAL A 137 17.32 -1.84 -11.30
CA VAL A 137 17.08 -3.21 -10.82
C VAL A 137 18.01 -3.63 -9.68
N ASP A 138 19.21 -3.07 -9.56
CA ASP A 138 20.18 -3.44 -8.52
C ASP A 138 19.86 -2.79 -7.17
N ILE A 139 19.19 -1.64 -7.20
CA ILE A 139 18.59 -1.02 -6.03
C ILE A 139 17.26 -1.71 -5.70
N ALA A 140 16.37 -1.91 -6.69
CA ALA A 140 15.07 -2.54 -6.47
C ALA A 140 15.16 -3.98 -5.92
N ARG A 141 16.19 -4.75 -6.30
CA ARG A 141 16.53 -6.08 -5.71
C ARG A 141 16.62 -6.06 -4.19
N ARG A 142 17.07 -4.96 -3.59
CA ARG A 142 17.27 -4.82 -2.14
C ARG A 142 15.96 -4.57 -1.39
N VAL A 143 14.96 -4.02 -2.08
CA VAL A 143 13.61 -3.72 -1.54
C VAL A 143 12.66 -4.90 -1.76
N CYS A 144 12.92 -5.72 -2.78
CA CYS A 144 12.14 -6.89 -3.15
C CYS A 144 12.45 -8.11 -2.26
N ASP A 145 12.27 -7.96 -0.97
CA ASP A 145 12.52 -8.97 0.06
C ASP A 145 11.31 -9.90 0.32
N GLN A 146 11.39 -10.72 1.38
CA GLN A 146 10.28 -11.59 1.79
C GLN A 146 9.04 -10.80 2.24
N ARG A 147 9.20 -9.58 2.77
CA ARG A 147 8.07 -8.70 3.14
C ARG A 147 7.36 -8.16 1.89
N MET A 148 8.10 -7.82 0.83
CA MET A 148 7.53 -7.47 -0.48
C MET A 148 6.80 -8.67 -1.10
N ALA A 149 7.36 -9.88 -1.01
CA ALA A 149 6.69 -11.10 -1.48
C ALA A 149 5.37 -11.37 -0.73
N ALA A 150 5.39 -11.27 0.61
CA ALA A 150 4.18 -11.37 1.43
C ALA A 150 3.22 -10.18 1.24
N PHE A 151 3.67 -9.04 0.70
CA PHE A 151 2.79 -7.96 0.27
C PHE A 151 2.07 -8.32 -1.02
N THR A 152 2.75 -8.83 -2.04
CA THR A 152 2.14 -9.07 -3.36
C THR A 152 0.96 -10.06 -3.33
N GLU A 153 1.00 -11.06 -2.44
CA GLU A 153 -0.08 -12.02 -2.20
C GLU A 153 -1.29 -11.43 -1.44
N SER A 154 -1.11 -10.28 -0.80
CA SER A 154 -2.12 -9.64 0.07
C SER A 154 -2.75 -8.38 -0.55
N ILE A 155 -2.40 -8.05 -1.79
CA ILE A 155 -2.94 -6.88 -2.50
C ILE A 155 -4.42 -7.15 -2.86
N PRO A 156 -5.35 -6.22 -2.60
CA PRO A 156 -6.75 -6.36 -3.01
C PRO A 156 -6.92 -6.60 -4.51
N GLU A 157 -7.83 -7.51 -4.91
CA GLU A 157 -8.03 -7.90 -6.31
C GLU A 157 -8.43 -6.72 -7.23
N ASN A 158 -9.14 -5.73 -6.68
CA ASN A 158 -9.54 -4.52 -7.39
C ASN A 158 -8.36 -3.56 -7.68
N LEU A 159 -7.25 -3.67 -6.95
CA LEU A 159 -6.08 -2.80 -7.08
C LEU A 159 -5.18 -3.36 -8.20
N GLN A 160 -5.43 -2.90 -9.42
CA GLN A 160 -4.83 -3.46 -10.63
C GLN A 160 -3.34 -3.13 -10.71
N LEU A 161 -2.98 -1.85 -10.76
CA LEU A 161 -1.59 -1.40 -10.85
C LEU A 161 -1.14 -0.79 -9.53
N LEU A 162 0.14 -0.90 -9.22
CA LEU A 162 0.83 -0.23 -8.12
C LEU A 162 2.16 0.27 -8.67
N TRP A 163 2.54 1.51 -8.39
CA TRP A 163 3.85 2.03 -8.76
C TRP A 163 4.33 3.09 -7.77
N SER A 164 5.58 3.51 -7.91
CA SER A 164 6.11 4.71 -7.27
C SER A 164 6.68 5.64 -8.31
N GLU A 165 6.58 6.94 -8.03
CA GLU A 165 7.12 8.00 -8.86
C GLU A 165 7.53 9.14 -7.92
N GLN A 166 8.81 9.54 -7.94
CA GLN A 166 9.33 10.64 -7.11
C GLN A 166 9.03 10.47 -5.60
N ASP A 167 8.29 11.39 -4.98
CA ASP A 167 7.81 11.36 -3.60
C ASP A 167 6.41 10.72 -3.44
N TRP A 168 5.89 10.03 -4.46
CA TRP A 168 4.58 9.38 -4.38
C TRP A 168 4.66 7.86 -4.53
N THR A 169 3.73 7.18 -3.86
CA THR A 169 3.36 5.79 -4.16
C THR A 169 1.92 5.79 -4.63
N LEU A 170 1.64 5.14 -5.75
CA LEU A 170 0.34 5.17 -6.43
C LEU A 170 -0.21 3.76 -6.64
N GLY A 171 -1.53 3.67 -6.76
CA GLY A 171 -2.22 2.48 -7.24
C GLY A 171 -3.50 2.81 -8.00
N SER A 172 -3.85 1.98 -8.98
CA SER A 172 -5.03 2.14 -9.82
C SER A 172 -6.05 1.02 -9.63
N MET A 173 -7.33 1.36 -9.74
CA MET A 173 -8.45 0.42 -9.68
C MET A 173 -9.56 0.84 -10.65
N PRO A 174 -10.54 -0.03 -10.98
CA PRO A 174 -11.65 0.34 -11.86
C PRO A 174 -12.45 1.54 -11.34
N LEU A 175 -12.98 2.37 -12.25
CA LEU A 175 -13.93 3.45 -11.94
C LEU A 175 -15.24 2.96 -11.27
N THR A 176 -15.51 1.65 -11.31
CA THR A 176 -16.64 0.99 -10.63
C THR A 176 -16.38 0.64 -9.16
N SER A 177 -15.24 1.03 -8.60
CA SER A 177 -14.83 0.71 -7.23
C SER A 177 -15.69 1.42 -6.18
N SER A 178 -15.90 0.76 -5.04
CA SER A 178 -16.72 1.22 -3.92
C SER A 178 -15.90 1.82 -2.77
N GLY A 179 -16.58 2.37 -1.75
CA GLY A 179 -15.92 2.88 -0.54
C GLY A 179 -14.99 1.88 0.16
N ARG A 180 -15.37 0.59 0.20
CA ARG A 180 -14.51 -0.47 0.76
C ARG A 180 -13.25 -0.69 -0.08
N ASP A 181 -13.39 -0.60 -1.40
CA ASP A 181 -12.31 -0.80 -2.35
C ASP A 181 -11.29 0.35 -2.26
N TRP A 182 -11.80 1.58 -2.08
CA TRP A 182 -10.99 2.77 -1.77
C TRP A 182 -10.26 2.63 -0.43
N ASP A 183 -10.96 2.22 0.63
CA ASP A 183 -10.37 2.00 1.96
C ASP A 183 -9.23 0.96 1.92
N ALA A 184 -9.45 -0.16 1.23
CA ALA A 184 -8.46 -1.22 1.09
C ALA A 184 -7.27 -0.81 0.20
N ALA A 185 -7.52 -0.01 -0.85
CA ALA A 185 -6.47 0.52 -1.71
C ALA A 185 -5.58 1.53 -0.98
N ILE A 186 -6.13 2.47 -0.21
CA ILE A 186 -5.32 3.42 0.57
C ILE A 186 -4.43 2.68 1.57
N ASP A 187 -4.98 1.69 2.28
CA ASP A 187 -4.19 0.85 3.21
C ASP A 187 -3.08 0.04 2.48
N ALA A 188 -3.32 -0.42 1.25
CA ALA A 188 -2.34 -1.17 0.45
C ALA A 188 -1.25 -0.27 -0.16
N VAL A 189 -1.61 0.90 -0.70
CA VAL A 189 -0.68 1.88 -1.26
C VAL A 189 0.20 2.48 -0.15
N ALA A 190 -0.38 2.82 1.01
CA ALA A 190 0.37 3.24 2.19
C ALA A 190 1.33 2.15 2.70
N ARG A 191 0.90 0.88 2.67
CA ARG A 191 1.80 -0.24 3.02
C ARG A 191 2.95 -0.41 2.03
N LEU A 192 2.73 -0.19 0.72
CA LEU A 192 3.80 -0.17 -0.27
C LEU A 192 4.76 1.01 -0.02
N SER A 193 4.23 2.23 0.19
CA SER A 193 5.01 3.41 0.57
C SER A 193 5.95 3.12 1.75
N GLY A 194 5.41 2.51 2.81
CA GLY A 194 6.16 2.05 3.98
C GLY A 194 7.16 0.90 3.74
N MET A 195 7.18 0.26 2.56
CA MET A 195 8.26 -0.63 2.13
C MET A 195 9.31 0.12 1.29
N LEU A 196 8.88 1.07 0.47
CA LEU A 196 9.74 1.86 -0.42
C LEU A 196 10.58 2.92 0.30
N HIS A 197 10.33 3.18 1.59
CA HIS A 197 11.14 4.09 2.42
C HIS A 197 12.64 3.76 2.47
N VAL A 198 13.05 2.53 2.13
CA VAL A 198 14.46 2.10 2.09
C VAL A 198 15.18 2.47 0.78
N LEU A 199 14.45 2.99 -0.22
CA LEU A 199 15.03 3.49 -1.46
C LEU A 199 15.92 4.70 -1.20
N PRO A 200 16.99 4.92 -2.00
CA PRO A 200 17.85 6.07 -1.82
C PRO A 200 17.07 7.37 -2.03
N PRO A 201 17.32 8.39 -1.21
CA PRO A 201 16.72 9.71 -1.40
C PRO A 201 17.19 10.33 -2.73
N VAL A 202 16.33 11.16 -3.35
CA VAL A 202 16.65 11.95 -4.55
C VAL A 202 18.02 12.63 -4.41
N ARG A 203 18.89 12.52 -5.41
CA ARG A 203 20.24 13.10 -5.37
C ARG A 203 20.19 14.63 -5.28
N GLY A 204 20.40 15.15 -4.06
CA GLY A 204 20.30 16.58 -3.74
C GLY A 204 19.31 16.89 -2.60
N SER A 205 18.41 15.96 -2.27
CA SER A 205 17.45 16.09 -1.16
C SER A 205 18.05 15.87 0.24
N ALA A 206 19.39 15.94 0.39
CA ALA A 206 20.11 15.88 1.66
C ALA A 206 19.96 17.18 2.48
N VAL A 207 18.72 17.68 2.62
CA VAL A 207 18.36 18.86 3.41
C VAL A 207 18.02 18.44 4.85
N TYR A 208 18.95 17.72 5.49
CA TYR A 208 19.02 17.59 6.94
C TYR A 208 20.47 17.26 7.35
N GLY A 209 21.24 18.30 7.71
CA GLY A 209 22.58 18.14 8.30
C GLY A 209 23.62 19.19 7.89
N SER A 210 23.51 19.79 6.71
CA SER A 210 24.48 20.79 6.23
C SER A 210 24.34 22.11 6.98
N ARG A 211 25.22 22.32 7.98
CA ARG A 211 25.47 23.64 8.58
C ARG A 211 25.88 24.63 7.48
N PRO A 212 25.24 25.80 7.34
CA PRO A 212 25.68 26.81 6.38
C PRO A 212 26.89 27.57 6.93
N GLY A 213 28.04 27.47 6.27
CA GLY A 213 29.20 28.31 6.57
C GLY A 213 30.53 27.73 6.09
N GLY A 214 31.10 28.31 5.04
CA GLY A 214 32.44 27.99 4.52
C GLY A 214 32.40 27.09 3.29
N GLY A 215 32.28 27.70 2.11
CA GLY A 215 32.58 27.00 0.86
C GLY A 215 34.07 27.08 0.56
N GLU A 216 34.60 26.09 -0.17
CA GLU A 216 35.46 26.33 -1.32
C GLU A 216 35.62 25.05 -2.14
N SER A 217 35.51 25.17 -3.46
CA SER A 217 35.73 24.08 -4.40
C SER A 217 37.22 23.96 -4.71
N VAL A 218 37.93 23.04 -4.05
CA VAL A 218 39.26 22.61 -4.49
C VAL A 218 39.27 21.11 -4.74
N ARG A 219 39.46 20.76 -6.02
CA ARG A 219 39.89 19.42 -6.40
C ARG A 219 41.36 19.28 -6.01
N ASP A 220 41.70 18.32 -5.15
CA ASP A 220 42.95 17.60 -5.37
C ASP A 220 42.88 16.15 -4.90
N ARG A 221 43.71 15.32 -5.54
CA ARG A 221 43.92 13.91 -5.22
C ARG A 221 44.75 13.80 -3.95
N SER A 222 44.38 12.92 -3.03
CA SER A 222 45.35 12.10 -2.28
C SER A 222 44.69 10.92 -1.59
N ASP A 223 45.43 9.82 -1.57
CA ASP A 223 45.04 8.47 -1.15
C ASP A 223 45.19 8.29 0.37
N PRO A 224 44.13 7.89 1.13
CA PRO A 224 44.19 7.73 2.58
C PRO A 224 44.81 6.38 3.01
N GLY A 225 45.99 6.06 2.48
CA GLY A 225 46.72 4.80 2.73
C GLY A 225 47.84 4.87 3.77
N ARG A 226 47.92 5.92 4.60
CA ARG A 226 49.09 6.17 5.48
C ARG A 226 48.73 6.35 6.97
N PRO A 227 49.09 5.39 7.85
CA PRO A 227 48.98 5.57 9.29
C PRO A 227 49.99 6.61 9.82
N LEU A 228 49.55 7.48 10.72
CA LEU A 228 50.42 8.38 11.47
C LEU A 228 50.96 7.65 12.71
N VAL A 229 52.28 7.46 12.76
CA VAL A 229 52.99 6.97 13.94
C VAL A 229 53.02 8.08 15.00
N GLN A 230 52.60 7.78 16.23
CA GLN A 230 52.80 8.65 17.39
C GLN A 230 53.98 8.14 18.21
N GLU A 231 55.01 8.97 18.39
CA GLU A 231 56.10 8.71 19.32
C GLU A 231 55.76 9.26 20.73
N PRO A 232 56.07 8.52 21.82
CA PRO A 232 55.80 8.97 23.18
C PRO A 232 56.92 9.90 23.69
N ARG A 233 56.55 11.12 24.11
CA ARG A 233 57.49 12.08 24.72
C ARG A 233 57.69 11.79 26.21
N VAL A 234 58.93 11.45 26.59
CA VAL A 234 59.36 11.30 27.99
C VAL A 234 59.74 12.66 28.59
N GLY A 235 59.39 12.91 29.86
CA GLY A 235 59.75 14.12 30.61
C GLY A 235 60.44 13.78 31.96
N PRO A 236 61.47 14.54 32.38
CA PRO A 236 62.23 14.30 33.63
C PRO A 236 61.61 14.97 34.88
N PRO A 237 62.07 14.63 36.11
CA PRO A 237 61.25 14.75 37.32
C PRO A 237 61.53 15.98 38.21
N ARG A 238 60.61 16.27 39.14
CA ARG A 238 60.87 17.07 40.35
C ARG A 238 60.08 16.53 41.55
N ASN A 239 60.60 16.70 42.76
CA ASN A 239 60.36 15.81 43.91
C ASN A 239 60.01 16.59 45.19
N GLN A 240 59.07 16.08 46.01
CA GLN A 240 58.73 16.47 47.42
C GLN A 240 58.23 17.93 47.62
N GLN A 241 57.43 18.32 48.63
CA GLN A 241 56.63 17.70 49.71
C GLN A 241 55.63 18.81 50.21
N SER A 242 54.56 18.64 51.01
CA SER A 242 53.84 17.50 51.64
C SER A 242 52.41 18.00 52.03
N GLY A 243 51.51 17.14 52.54
CA GLY A 243 50.16 17.58 52.98
C GLY A 243 49.20 16.45 53.39
N ASN A 244 49.06 16.23 54.70
CA ASN A 244 48.32 15.14 55.36
C ASN A 244 46.77 15.32 55.35
N VAL A 245 45.97 14.26 55.08
CA VAL A 245 44.62 13.94 55.66
C VAL A 245 44.32 12.44 55.40
N PRO A 246 43.72 11.66 56.36
CA PRO A 246 43.72 10.18 56.34
C PRO A 246 42.53 9.50 55.61
N PRO A 247 42.60 8.16 55.35
CA PRO A 247 41.61 7.42 54.57
C PRO A 247 40.32 7.07 55.34
N ARG A 248 39.21 6.91 54.60
CA ARG A 248 37.96 6.31 55.12
C ARG A 248 37.97 4.79 54.95
N SER A 249 37.76 4.08 56.05
CA SER A 249 37.70 2.63 56.13
C SER A 249 36.46 2.03 55.44
N VAL A 250 36.60 0.78 55.01
CA VAL A 250 35.55 -0.08 54.44
C VAL A 250 35.02 -1.04 55.53
N GLU A 251 33.92 -1.76 55.23
CA GLU A 251 33.37 -2.95 55.92
C GLU A 251 32.51 -2.76 57.20
N PRO A 252 31.64 -3.73 57.57
CA PRO A 252 30.68 -4.49 56.73
C PRO A 252 29.32 -4.73 57.46
N ARG A 253 28.55 -5.78 57.08
CA ARG A 253 27.34 -6.40 57.72
C ARG A 253 25.97 -5.85 57.27
N SER A 254 24.89 -6.65 57.19
CA SER A 254 24.70 -8.11 57.44
C SER A 254 23.56 -8.69 56.58
N VAL A 255 23.44 -10.03 56.54
CA VAL A 255 22.48 -10.82 55.74
C VAL A 255 21.50 -11.60 56.65
N GLU A 256 20.40 -12.11 56.06
CA GLU A 256 19.44 -13.15 56.55
C GLU A 256 18.25 -12.72 57.46
N PRO A 257 17.14 -13.52 57.57
CA PRO A 257 16.67 -14.63 56.71
C PRO A 257 15.16 -14.62 56.31
N ARG A 258 14.82 -15.62 55.48
CA ARG A 258 13.54 -16.14 54.95
C ARG A 258 12.21 -15.94 55.71
N GLY A 259 11.13 -15.97 54.92
CA GLY A 259 9.85 -16.63 55.27
C GLY A 259 9.19 -17.25 54.02
N VAL A 260 8.90 -18.55 54.03
CA VAL A 260 8.18 -19.30 52.97
C VAL A 260 7.17 -20.21 53.65
N GLU A 261 5.90 -20.15 53.23
CA GLU A 261 4.87 -21.22 53.18
C GLU A 261 3.47 -20.56 52.97
N THR A 262 2.37 -21.19 52.56
CA THR A 262 2.02 -22.32 51.66
C THR A 262 0.50 -22.56 51.82
N ARG A 263 -0.27 -22.40 50.73
CA ARG A 263 -1.58 -23.05 50.42
C ARG A 263 -2.90 -22.61 51.12
N SER A 264 -3.98 -22.79 50.34
CA SER A 264 -5.43 -22.44 50.48
C SER A 264 -6.23 -23.45 51.37
N PRO A 265 -7.60 -23.50 51.48
CA PRO A 265 -8.69 -22.85 50.68
C PRO A 265 -9.99 -22.41 51.46
N ALA A 266 -11.11 -22.22 50.71
CA ALA A 266 -12.54 -22.11 51.12
C ALA A 266 -13.07 -20.72 51.56
N ALA A 267 -14.36 -20.36 51.41
CA ALA A 267 -15.46 -20.77 50.48
C ALA A 267 -16.65 -19.78 50.60
N ASP A 268 -17.52 -19.69 49.57
CA ASP A 268 -18.81 -18.96 49.51
C ASP A 268 -18.78 -17.42 49.77
N SER A 269 -19.70 -16.59 49.23
CA SER A 269 -21.05 -16.84 48.71
C SER A 269 -21.38 -16.00 47.46
N ARG A 270 -22.31 -16.48 46.60
CA ARG A 270 -23.12 -15.64 45.68
C ARG A 270 -24.40 -15.18 46.41
N PRO A 271 -25.08 -14.12 45.94
CA PRO A 271 -26.26 -14.35 45.07
C PRO A 271 -26.17 -13.73 43.66
N GLN A 272 -27.20 -14.03 42.87
CA GLN A 272 -27.40 -13.58 41.47
C GLN A 272 -28.04 -12.18 41.42
N GLU A 273 -27.79 -11.41 40.34
CA GLU A 273 -28.88 -10.97 39.46
C GLU A 273 -28.34 -10.62 38.06
N ALA A 274 -29.14 -10.82 37.01
CA ALA A 274 -28.70 -10.74 35.62
C ALA A 274 -29.51 -9.69 34.81
N THR A 275 -28.92 -8.53 34.57
CA THR A 275 -29.55 -7.46 33.78
C THR A 275 -29.55 -7.81 32.28
N ARG A 276 -30.61 -8.48 31.83
CA ARG A 276 -30.82 -8.80 30.40
C ARG A 276 -31.11 -7.54 29.59
N ARG A 277 -30.41 -7.37 28.46
CA ARG A 277 -30.77 -6.43 27.39
C ARG A 277 -32.12 -6.84 26.77
N PRO A 278 -33.03 -5.90 26.44
CA PRO A 278 -34.27 -6.22 25.74
C PRO A 278 -34.02 -6.52 24.25
N SER A 279 -34.58 -7.62 23.76
CA SER A 279 -34.64 -7.96 22.33
C SER A 279 -35.85 -7.29 21.67
N PRO A 280 -35.79 -6.92 20.38
CA PRO A 280 -36.93 -6.35 19.66
C PRO A 280 -38.02 -7.41 19.39
N PRO A 281 -39.31 -7.01 19.32
CA PRO A 281 -40.43 -7.93 19.15
C PRO A 281 -40.50 -8.50 17.73
N ARG A 282 -40.98 -9.74 17.66
CA ARG A 282 -41.24 -10.50 16.43
C ARG A 282 -42.70 -10.27 16.02
N PRO A 283 -43.02 -9.92 14.76
CA PRO A 283 -44.40 -9.74 14.34
C PRO A 283 -45.12 -11.09 14.16
N ASP A 284 -46.34 -11.19 14.69
CA ASP A 284 -47.21 -12.36 14.54
C ASP A 284 -47.86 -12.45 13.15
N GLN A 285 -48.26 -13.67 12.79
CA GLN A 285 -48.84 -14.01 11.49
C GLN A 285 -50.38 -13.92 11.54
N SER A 286 -51.01 -13.33 10.52
CA SER A 286 -52.46 -13.43 10.29
C SER A 286 -52.85 -13.19 8.82
N GLY A 287 -52.67 -14.23 7.98
CA GLY A 287 -53.39 -14.47 6.72
C GLY A 287 -52.94 -13.71 5.44
N PRO A 288 -53.45 -14.12 4.25
CA PRO A 288 -54.11 -15.37 3.89
C PRO A 288 -53.26 -16.27 2.95
N GLN A 289 -53.76 -17.47 2.61
CA GLN A 289 -53.08 -18.47 1.79
C GLN A 289 -52.78 -17.99 0.36
N ALA A 290 -51.54 -18.20 -0.11
CA ALA A 290 -51.19 -18.26 -1.52
C ALA A 290 -50.56 -19.62 -1.83
N THR A 291 -50.97 -20.24 -2.93
CA THR A 291 -50.62 -21.62 -3.30
C THR A 291 -49.13 -21.80 -3.59
N ARG A 292 -48.50 -22.73 -2.87
CA ARG A 292 -47.07 -23.02 -2.99
C ARG A 292 -46.82 -24.03 -4.11
N SER A 293 -46.59 -23.56 -5.33
CA SER A 293 -46.12 -24.41 -6.43
C SER A 293 -44.78 -25.05 -6.08
N VAL A 294 -44.76 -26.38 -5.95
CA VAL A 294 -43.55 -27.16 -5.73
C VAL A 294 -42.81 -27.30 -7.06
N ASN A 295 -41.70 -26.57 -7.20
CA ASN A 295 -40.78 -26.75 -8.32
C ASN A 295 -39.84 -27.93 -8.01
N PRO A 296 -39.81 -29.01 -8.80
CA PRO A 296 -38.94 -30.14 -8.53
C PRO A 296 -37.47 -29.79 -8.80
N VAL A 297 -36.61 -30.04 -7.81
CA VAL A 297 -35.16 -29.84 -7.95
C VAL A 297 -34.60 -30.83 -8.98
N ARG A 298 -34.08 -30.29 -10.08
CA ARG A 298 -33.39 -31.07 -11.12
C ARG A 298 -32.02 -31.53 -10.59
N PRO A 299 -31.65 -32.82 -10.68
CA PRO A 299 -30.32 -33.26 -10.26
C PRO A 299 -29.21 -32.62 -11.10
N VAL A 300 -28.18 -32.09 -10.45
CA VAL A 300 -26.95 -31.61 -11.11
C VAL A 300 -26.08 -32.83 -11.45
N PRO A 301 -25.61 -33.00 -12.71
CA PRO A 301 -24.69 -34.08 -13.06
C PRO A 301 -23.35 -33.91 -12.32
N ARG A 302 -22.82 -35.00 -11.75
CA ARG A 302 -21.44 -35.02 -11.26
C ARG A 302 -20.47 -34.94 -12.46
N PRO A 303 -19.35 -34.21 -12.37
CA PRO A 303 -18.28 -34.31 -13.35
C PRO A 303 -17.68 -35.72 -13.34
N PRO A 304 -17.18 -36.23 -14.49
CA PRO A 304 -16.54 -37.53 -14.55
C PRO A 304 -15.25 -37.54 -13.73
N VAL A 305 -15.02 -38.63 -13.00
CA VAL A 305 -13.76 -38.86 -12.28
C VAL A 305 -12.67 -39.17 -13.30
N SER A 306 -11.72 -38.25 -13.45
CA SER A 306 -10.52 -38.49 -14.26
C SER A 306 -9.75 -39.68 -13.70
N ARG A 307 -9.66 -40.77 -14.48
CA ARG A 307 -8.79 -41.90 -14.16
C ARG A 307 -7.33 -41.42 -14.17
N PRO A 308 -6.47 -41.86 -13.22
CA PRO A 308 -5.04 -41.60 -13.33
C PRO A 308 -4.48 -42.30 -14.58
N ILE A 309 -3.61 -41.59 -15.28
CA ILE A 309 -2.89 -42.11 -16.45
C ILE A 309 -1.87 -43.15 -15.95
N PRO A 310 -1.80 -44.37 -16.51
CA PRO A 310 -0.74 -45.31 -16.19
C PRO A 310 0.63 -44.73 -16.57
N PHE A 311 1.57 -44.75 -15.62
CA PHE A 311 2.94 -44.31 -15.87
C PHE A 311 3.68 -45.41 -16.64
N ASP A 312 3.80 -45.25 -17.96
CA ASP A 312 4.38 -46.25 -18.86
C ASP A 312 5.91 -46.27 -18.74
N ALA A 313 6.42 -47.20 -17.92
CA ALA A 313 7.81 -47.19 -17.46
C ALA A 313 8.82 -47.78 -18.45
N ASP A 314 8.39 -48.44 -19.52
CA ASP A 314 9.27 -49.23 -20.40
C ASP A 314 9.81 -48.49 -21.64
N ARG A 315 9.55 -47.18 -21.77
CA ARG A 315 10.05 -46.39 -22.93
C ARG A 315 11.50 -45.86 -22.80
N ARG A 316 12.32 -46.47 -21.94
CA ARG A 316 13.79 -46.27 -21.86
C ARG A 316 14.60 -47.56 -22.07
N ARG A 317 14.20 -48.36 -23.05
CA ARG A 317 15.11 -49.28 -23.74
C ARG A 317 14.79 -49.26 -25.24
N ASN A 318 15.83 -49.23 -26.07
CA ASN A 318 15.80 -49.19 -27.55
C ASN A 318 15.41 -47.84 -28.19
N GLN A 319 16.40 -46.93 -28.28
CA GLN A 319 16.74 -46.33 -29.57
C GLN A 319 18.26 -46.52 -29.80
N PRO A 320 18.71 -46.68 -31.06
CA PRO A 320 20.08 -47.04 -31.41
C PRO A 320 21.08 -45.89 -31.26
#